data_AF-A0A2V1BVU2-F1
#
_entry.id   AF-A0A2V1BVU2-F1
#
_cell.length_a   1.000
_cell.length_b   1.000
_cell.length_c   1.000
_cell.angle_alpha   90.00
_cell.angle_beta   90.00
_cell.angle_gamma   90.00
#
_symmetry.space_group_name_H-M   'P 1'
#
loop_
_entity.id
_entity.type
_entity.pdbx_description
1 polymer ?
#
loop_
_entity_poly.entity_id
_entity_poly.type
_entity_poly.pdbx_seq_one_letter_code
_entity_poly.pdbx_strand_id
1 'polypeptide(L)'
;MRSMRADFMSISTPPSKDVLDDLNRGLKAINSKQNDAAFKVETGPTLYKVLCSDCPHWSNYCPLQASTKRIADTVNIAEKHTETDRYKQQIQKKLDAIKKISDRLPELCDRYPGSKLEVKVQPFGLGTPWITCAACLKWIHKTFTGELLPMTIANVEKHLKSADHDDALDTVMKDAANPNTEEVEHSADEVTNEIEESTISEPKTEGSGCVNKVFEANINRLPMVSVTRTKWMWTNRHQTFLLI
;
A
#
# COMPACT_ATOMS: atom_id res chain seq x y z
N MET A 1 40.90 44.09 25.45
CA MET A 1 39.49 44.24 25.02
C MET A 1 39.45 44.65 23.56
N ARG A 2 38.66 43.93 22.73
CA ARG A 2 38.32 44.06 21.29
C ARG A 2 38.58 42.70 20.62
N SER A 3 37.74 42.11 19.79
CA SER A 3 36.33 42.26 19.42
C SER A 3 36.06 40.96 18.66
N MET A 4 35.16 40.10 19.16
CA MET A 4 34.69 38.94 18.39
C MET A 4 33.55 39.43 17.49
N ARG A 5 33.74 39.36 16.17
CA ARG A 5 32.62 39.32 15.22
C ARG A 5 32.55 37.93 14.64
N ALA A 6 31.61 37.15 15.18
CA ALA A 6 31.09 35.97 14.52
C ALA A 6 29.90 36.43 13.68
N ASP A 7 30.14 36.67 12.38
CA ASP A 7 29.08 36.79 11.41
C ASP A 7 28.64 35.38 11.00
N PHE A 8 27.69 34.82 11.75
CA PHE A 8 26.92 33.66 11.32
C PHE A 8 25.47 34.14 11.14
N MET A 9 25.20 34.75 9.98
CA MET A 9 23.83 35.04 9.57
C MET A 9 23.14 33.71 9.26
N SER A 10 22.44 33.17 10.26
CA SER A 10 21.44 32.15 10.02
C SER A 10 20.31 32.78 9.22
N ILE A 11 20.14 32.35 7.97
CA ILE A 11 18.89 32.52 7.23
C ILE A 11 17.86 31.68 7.97
N SER A 12 17.23 32.26 8.99
CA SER A 12 16.11 31.66 9.68
C SER A 12 14.88 31.91 8.81
N THR A 13 14.52 30.90 8.01
CA THR A 13 13.15 30.76 7.54
C THR A 13 12.23 30.92 8.75
N PRO A 14 11.19 31.78 8.67
CA PRO A 14 10.28 31.95 9.79
C PRO A 14 9.65 30.60 10.15
N PRO A 15 9.50 30.26 11.44
CA PRO A 15 8.84 29.03 11.84
C PRO A 15 7.43 29.04 11.24
N SER A 16 7.06 27.98 10.52
CA SER A 16 5.70 27.88 10.03
C SER A 16 4.77 27.86 11.25
N LYS A 17 3.68 28.63 11.17
CA LYS A 17 2.66 28.66 12.22
C LYS A 17 1.85 27.37 12.29
N ASP A 18 2.10 26.41 11.41
CA ASP A 18 1.37 25.16 11.32
C ASP A 18 2.31 23.95 11.39
N VAL A 19 2.57 23.53 12.63
CA VAL A 19 3.37 22.34 12.95
C VAL A 19 2.81 21.09 12.27
N LEU A 20 1.48 20.99 12.11
CA LEU A 20 0.84 19.85 11.47
C LEU A 20 1.17 19.81 9.97
N ASP A 21 1.08 20.95 9.28
CA ASP A 21 1.42 21.04 7.87
C ASP A 21 2.88 20.70 7.60
N ASP A 22 3.80 21.18 8.45
CA ASP A 22 5.22 20.85 8.29
C ASP A 22 5.52 19.39 8.57
N LEU A 23 4.88 18.79 9.59
CA LEU A 23 4.98 17.35 9.83
C LEU A 23 4.45 16.55 8.63
N ASN A 24 3.25 16.89 8.14
CA ASN A 24 2.65 16.22 6.98
C ASN A 24 3.52 16.32 5.74
N ARG A 25 4.12 17.50 5.50
CA ARG A 25 5.06 17.72 4.39
C ARG A 25 6.30 16.83 4.51
N GLY A 26 6.91 16.79 5.69
CA GLY A 26 8.10 15.97 5.96
C GLY A 26 7.81 14.48 5.81
N LEU A 27 6.70 14.00 6.37
CA LEU A 27 6.30 12.60 6.28
C LEU A 27 5.90 12.20 4.86
N LYS A 28 5.23 13.07 4.10
CA LYS A 28 4.90 12.82 2.68
C LYS A 28 6.18 12.61 1.85
N ALA A 29 7.25 13.33 2.16
CA ALA A 29 8.54 13.13 1.49
C ALA A 29 9.15 11.74 1.80
N ILE A 30 8.98 11.22 3.02
CA ILE A 30 9.39 9.85 3.38
C ILE A 30 8.53 8.83 2.61
N ASN A 31 7.20 8.99 2.66
CA ASN A 31 6.25 8.08 2.01
C ASN A 31 6.50 7.98 0.49
N SER A 32 6.91 9.09 -0.14
CA SER A 32 7.19 9.13 -1.59
C SER A 32 8.53 8.46 -1.96
N LYS A 33 9.50 8.41 -1.04
CA LYS A 33 10.84 7.85 -1.29
C LYS A 33 10.91 6.35 -1.05
N GLN A 34 10.15 5.82 -0.11
CA GLN A 34 10.33 4.46 0.41
C GLN A 34 9.14 3.54 0.15
N ASN A 35 8.86 3.24 -1.13
CA ASN A 35 7.93 2.18 -1.58
C ASN A 35 6.73 1.96 -0.64
N ASP A 36 5.90 3.00 -0.48
CA ASP A 36 4.66 2.98 0.31
C ASP A 36 4.82 2.86 1.84
N ALA A 37 5.96 3.28 2.42
CA ALA A 37 6.02 3.57 3.84
C ALA A 37 4.90 4.57 4.19
N ALA A 38 3.99 4.17 5.07
CA ALA A 38 2.78 4.95 5.34
C ALA A 38 2.85 5.57 6.73
N PHE A 39 3.54 6.71 6.83
CA PHE A 39 3.44 7.55 8.01
C PHE A 39 2.21 8.46 7.93
N LYS A 40 1.52 8.61 9.06
CA LYS A 40 0.42 9.58 9.24
C LYS A 40 0.58 10.34 10.55
N VAL A 41 0.02 11.55 10.60
CA VAL A 41 -0.10 12.34 11.82
C VAL A 41 -1.54 12.25 12.33
N GLU A 42 -1.71 11.97 13.61
CA GLU A 42 -2.98 12.11 14.32
C GLU A 42 -2.89 13.28 15.31
N THR A 43 -3.92 14.13 15.32
CA THR A 43 -4.01 15.24 16.26
C THR A 43 -4.51 14.73 17.61
N GLY A 44 -3.65 14.79 18.62
CA GLY A 44 -4.02 14.57 20.01
C GLY A 44 -4.35 15.87 20.74
N PRO A 45 -4.88 15.78 21.97
CA PRO A 45 -5.26 16.95 22.77
C PRO A 45 -4.07 17.84 23.15
N THR A 46 -2.87 17.24 23.28
CA THR A 46 -1.67 17.95 23.76
C THR A 46 -0.45 17.77 22.86
N LEU A 47 -0.47 16.79 21.95
CA LEU A 47 0.64 16.41 21.09
C LEU A 47 0.11 15.90 19.75
N TYR A 48 0.87 16.13 18.68
CA TYR A 48 0.73 15.37 17.45
C TYR A 48 1.37 13.99 17.61
N LYS A 49 0.69 12.95 17.11
CA LYS A 49 1.15 11.56 17.14
C LYS A 49 1.49 11.12 15.72
N VAL A 50 2.76 10.84 15.46
CA VAL A 50 3.22 10.23 14.21
C VAL A 50 3.13 8.72 14.33
N LEU A 51 2.44 8.09 13.39
CA LEU A 51 2.21 6.65 13.35
C LEU A 51 2.82 6.05 12.09
N CYS A 52 3.30 4.82 12.21
CA CYS A 52 3.69 3.99 11.06
C CYS A 52 2.59 2.94 10.82
N SER A 53 1.94 2.98 9.66
CA SER A 53 0.87 2.03 9.33
C SER A 53 1.36 0.59 9.20
N ASP A 54 2.62 0.38 8.81
CA ASP A 54 3.21 -0.95 8.69
C ASP A 54 3.74 -1.50 10.03
N CYS A 55 3.85 -0.65 11.05
CA CYS A 55 4.34 -1.02 12.38
C CYS A 55 3.38 -0.50 13.46
N PRO A 56 2.32 -1.25 13.82
CA PRO A 56 1.29 -0.82 14.76
C PRO A 56 1.82 -0.45 16.16
N HIS A 57 2.97 -0.99 16.53
CA HIS A 57 3.63 -0.73 17.82
C HIS A 57 4.58 0.47 17.80
N TRP A 58 4.82 1.07 16.65
CA TRP A 58 5.69 2.22 16.52
C TRP A 58 4.87 3.50 16.47
N SER A 59 5.22 4.45 17.32
CA SER A 59 4.68 5.81 17.30
C SER A 59 5.72 6.77 17.83
N ASN A 60 5.72 7.99 17.30
CA ASN A 60 6.51 9.10 17.83
C ASN A 60 5.59 10.30 18.13
N TYR A 61 6.03 11.21 18.99
CA TYR A 61 5.22 12.35 19.42
C TYR A 61 5.93 13.67 19.15
N CYS A 62 5.16 14.66 18.71
CA CYS A 62 5.63 16.02 18.47
C CYS A 62 4.74 17.03 19.22
N PRO A 63 5.31 17.98 19.99
CA PRO A 63 4.53 19.04 20.63
C PRO A 63 3.73 19.89 19.64
N LEU A 64 2.56 20.38 20.06
CA LEU A 64 1.71 21.25 19.23
C LEU A 64 2.40 22.57 18.86
N GLN A 65 3.32 23.05 19.72
CA GLN A 65 4.12 24.27 19.52
C GLN A 65 5.60 23.91 19.35
N ALA A 66 5.90 22.89 18.55
CA ALA A 66 7.26 22.48 18.27
C ALA A 66 8.02 23.54 17.45
N SER A 67 9.30 23.74 17.78
CA SER A 67 10.20 24.51 16.91
C SER A 67 10.49 23.74 15.63
N THR A 68 10.92 24.44 14.58
CA THR A 68 11.34 23.82 13.30
C THR A 68 12.36 22.70 13.49
N LYS A 69 13.30 22.88 14.42
CA LYS A 69 14.28 21.85 14.80
C LYS A 69 13.59 20.59 15.36
N ARG A 70 12.60 20.74 16.24
CA ARG A 70 11.85 19.60 16.81
C ARG A 70 10.99 18.89 15.76
N ILE A 71 10.43 19.63 14.81
CA ILE A 71 9.69 19.04 13.68
C ILE A 71 10.64 18.21 12.82
N ALA A 72 11.79 18.77 12.44
CA ALA A 72 12.82 18.07 11.66
C ALA A 72 13.34 16.81 12.38
N ASP A 73 13.57 16.90 13.69
CA ASP A 73 13.95 15.74 14.51
C ASP A 73 12.87 14.64 14.46
N THR A 74 11.58 15.01 14.56
CA THR A 74 10.46 14.07 14.51
C THR A 74 10.39 13.34 13.17
N VAL A 75 10.57 14.07 12.06
CA VAL A 75 10.59 13.51 10.70
C VAL A 75 11.80 12.59 10.52
N ASN A 76 12.99 12.99 10.98
CA ASN A 76 14.19 12.16 10.91
C ASN A 76 14.07 10.87 11.74
N ILE A 77 13.40 10.91 12.91
CA ILE A 77 13.10 9.71 13.69
C ILE A 77 12.18 8.76 12.92
N ALA A 78 11.18 9.29 12.20
CA ALA A 78 10.32 8.50 11.32
C ALA A 78 11.11 7.89 10.15
N GLU A 79 12.00 8.67 9.52
CA GLU A 79 12.85 8.18 8.43
C GLU A 79 13.75 7.03 8.91
N LYS A 80 14.45 7.20 10.03
CA LYS A 80 15.29 6.14 10.64
C LYS A 80 14.50 4.89 11.02
N HIS A 81 13.22 5.02 11.39
CA HIS A 81 12.40 3.85 11.69
C HIS A 81 12.32 2.89 10.48
N THR A 82 12.22 3.42 9.27
CA THR A 82 12.16 2.60 8.04
C THR A 82 13.45 1.80 7.79
N GLU A 83 14.57 2.25 8.35
CA GLU A 83 15.86 1.58 8.20
C GLU A 83 16.03 0.41 9.17
N THR A 84 15.20 0.34 10.22
CA THR A 84 15.28 -0.69 11.26
C THR A 84 14.96 -2.08 10.74
N ASP A 85 15.65 -3.10 11.25
CA ASP A 85 15.39 -4.50 10.90
C ASP A 85 13.95 -4.92 11.23
N ARG A 86 13.40 -4.37 12.32
CA ARG A 86 12.00 -4.60 12.72
C ARG A 86 11.04 -4.13 11.64
N TYR A 87 11.24 -2.93 11.08
CA TYR A 87 10.40 -2.42 10.00
C TYR A 87 10.52 -3.30 8.75
N LYS A 88 11.76 -3.57 8.32
CA LYS A 88 12.03 -4.44 7.15
C LYS A 88 11.38 -5.81 7.26
N GLN A 89 11.45 -6.44 8.44
CA GLN A 89 10.81 -7.73 8.70
C GLN A 89 9.28 -7.64 8.63
N GLN A 90 8.67 -6.54 9.10
CA GLN A 90 7.21 -6.37 9.01
C GLN A 90 6.76 -6.17 7.56
N ILE A 91 7.48 -5.36 6.79
CA ILE A 91 7.23 -5.19 5.35
C ILE A 91 7.36 -6.53 4.62
N GLN A 92 8.42 -7.30 4.88
CA GLN A 92 8.58 -8.60 4.26
C GLN A 92 7.42 -9.54 4.60
N LYS A 93 7.00 -9.61 5.87
CA LYS A 93 5.84 -10.42 6.29
C LYS A 93 4.56 -10.01 5.57
N LYS A 94 4.33 -8.70 5.40
CA LYS A 94 3.18 -8.14 4.68
C LYS A 94 3.22 -8.56 3.21
N LEU A 95 4.36 -8.40 2.54
CA LEU A 95 4.55 -8.80 1.14
C LEU A 95 4.38 -10.31 0.94
N ASP A 96 4.93 -11.12 1.84
CA ASP A 96 4.78 -12.57 1.82
C ASP A 96 3.31 -13.00 1.99
N ALA A 97 2.55 -12.30 2.85
CA ALA A 97 1.13 -12.56 3.04
C ALA A 97 0.31 -12.21 1.78
N ILE A 98 0.57 -11.04 1.18
CA ILE A 98 -0.07 -10.62 -0.07
C ILE A 98 0.21 -11.63 -1.18
N LYS A 99 1.47 -12.03 -1.34
CA LYS A 99 1.87 -13.02 -2.33
C LYS A 99 1.15 -14.35 -2.13
N LYS A 100 1.14 -14.88 -0.89
CA LYS A 100 0.44 -16.13 -0.57
C LYS A 100 -1.05 -16.10 -0.89
N ILE A 101 -1.72 -14.97 -0.66
CA ILE A 101 -3.13 -14.81 -1.04
C ILE A 101 -3.24 -14.77 -2.56
N SER A 102 -2.45 -13.91 -3.22
CA SER A 102 -2.45 -13.74 -4.68
C SER A 102 -2.20 -15.05 -5.42
N ASP A 103 -1.28 -15.88 -4.94
CA ASP A 103 -0.95 -17.17 -5.56
C ASP A 103 -2.13 -18.17 -5.52
N ARG A 104 -3.09 -18.00 -4.60
CA ARG A 104 -4.25 -18.88 -4.43
C ARG A 104 -5.52 -18.39 -5.12
N LEU A 105 -5.59 -17.11 -5.50
CA LEU A 105 -6.77 -16.55 -6.16
C LEU A 105 -7.03 -17.12 -7.57
N PRO A 106 -6.02 -17.43 -8.42
CA PRO A 106 -6.27 -18.03 -9.73
C PRO A 106 -7.04 -19.34 -9.64
N GLU A 107 -6.67 -20.23 -8.72
CA GLU A 107 -7.38 -21.50 -8.50
C GLU A 107 -8.85 -21.29 -8.09
N LEU A 108 -9.18 -20.18 -7.43
CA LEU A 108 -10.57 -19.82 -7.14
C LEU A 108 -11.28 -19.30 -8.39
N CYS A 109 -10.63 -18.44 -9.17
CA CYS A 109 -11.23 -17.90 -10.40
C CYS A 109 -11.51 -19.00 -11.43
N ASP A 110 -10.64 -20.01 -11.52
CA ASP A 110 -10.84 -21.17 -12.41
C ASP A 110 -12.02 -22.05 -11.97
N ARG A 111 -12.23 -22.19 -10.65
CA ARG A 111 -13.37 -22.96 -10.09
C ARG A 111 -14.70 -22.22 -10.19
N TYR A 112 -14.67 -20.88 -10.21
CA TYR A 112 -15.87 -20.02 -10.26
C TYR A 112 -15.76 -19.04 -11.45
N PRO A 113 -16.06 -19.49 -12.68
CA PRO A 113 -15.93 -18.69 -13.89
C PRO A 113 -16.69 -17.36 -13.80
N GLY A 114 -16.17 -16.32 -14.48
CA GLY A 114 -16.72 -14.96 -14.41
C GLY A 114 -16.28 -14.16 -13.17
N SER A 115 -15.82 -14.85 -12.12
CA SER A 115 -15.24 -14.20 -10.95
C SER A 115 -13.83 -13.67 -11.27
N LYS A 116 -13.61 -12.38 -11.09
CA LYS A 116 -12.27 -11.78 -11.13
C LYS A 116 -11.94 -11.23 -9.75
N LEU A 117 -10.94 -11.82 -9.11
CA LEU A 117 -10.51 -11.44 -7.78
C LEU A 117 -9.20 -10.66 -7.82
N GLU A 118 -9.06 -9.68 -6.96
CA GLU A 118 -7.84 -8.87 -6.85
C GLU A 118 -7.46 -8.68 -5.38
N VAL A 119 -6.18 -8.83 -5.07
CA VAL A 119 -5.62 -8.41 -3.78
C VAL A 119 -5.19 -6.96 -3.90
N LYS A 120 -5.81 -6.10 -3.11
CA LYS A 120 -5.40 -4.71 -2.98
C LYS A 120 -4.71 -4.50 -1.63
N VAL A 121 -3.97 -3.41 -1.50
CA VAL A 121 -3.37 -2.99 -0.24
C VAL A 121 -3.80 -1.55 -0.02
N GLN A 122 -4.46 -1.26 1.11
CA GLN A 122 -4.81 0.10 1.41
C GLN A 122 -3.53 0.86 1.80
N PRO A 123 -3.21 2.00 1.15
CA PRO A 123 -2.01 2.77 1.46
C PRO A 123 -2.07 3.38 2.88
N PHE A 124 -3.24 3.42 3.51
CA PHE A 124 -3.42 3.84 4.90
C PHE A 124 -4.47 2.98 5.59
N GLY A 125 -4.02 1.89 6.21
CA GLY A 125 -4.79 0.93 7.00
C GLY A 125 -3.82 0.11 7.87
N LEU A 126 -4.28 -0.94 8.58
CA LEU A 126 -3.43 -1.84 9.38
C LEU A 126 -2.38 -2.63 8.58
N GLY A 127 -2.02 -2.18 7.38
CA GLY A 127 -1.16 -2.88 6.43
C GLY A 127 -1.77 -4.19 5.92
N THR A 128 -3.03 -4.49 6.26
CA THR A 128 -3.65 -5.76 5.91
C THR A 128 -4.19 -5.73 4.48
N PRO A 129 -3.90 -6.76 3.66
CA PRO A 129 -4.49 -6.87 2.34
C PRO A 129 -6.00 -7.02 2.43
N TRP A 130 -6.70 -6.53 1.42
CA TRP A 130 -8.11 -6.80 1.19
C TRP A 130 -8.30 -7.44 -0.18
N ILE A 131 -9.33 -8.28 -0.29
CA ILE A 131 -9.65 -8.99 -1.52
C ILE A 131 -10.96 -8.42 -2.03
N THR A 132 -10.99 -8.05 -3.31
CA THR A 132 -12.18 -7.53 -3.99
C THR A 132 -12.60 -8.47 -5.11
N CYS A 133 -13.89 -8.52 -5.40
CA CYS A 133 -14.46 -9.22 -6.54
C CYS A 133 -14.95 -8.19 -7.57
N ALA A 134 -14.55 -8.32 -8.83
CA ALA A 134 -14.91 -7.35 -9.87
C ALA A 134 -16.40 -7.40 -10.22
N ALA A 135 -17.05 -8.56 -10.11
CA ALA A 135 -18.49 -8.69 -10.29
C ALA A 135 -19.27 -8.05 -9.14
N CYS A 136 -18.72 -8.08 -7.93
CA CYS A 136 -19.39 -7.66 -6.71
C CYS A 136 -18.79 -6.36 -6.16
N LEU A 137 -19.14 -5.22 -6.76
CA LEU A 137 -18.56 -3.91 -6.44
C LEU A 137 -18.65 -3.51 -4.95
N LYS A 138 -19.65 -4.02 -4.23
CA LYS A 138 -19.86 -3.74 -2.80
C LYS A 138 -19.11 -4.70 -1.88
N TRP A 139 -18.65 -5.84 -2.40
CA TRP A 139 -18.05 -6.88 -1.58
C TRP A 139 -16.54 -6.69 -1.45
N ILE A 140 -16.07 -6.67 -0.20
CA ILE A 140 -14.66 -6.51 0.14
C ILE A 140 -14.37 -7.39 1.36
N HIS A 141 -13.45 -8.35 1.24
CA HIS A 141 -12.90 -9.06 2.39
C HIS A 141 -11.66 -8.35 2.92
N LYS A 142 -11.76 -7.75 4.10
CA LYS A 142 -10.60 -7.14 4.78
C LYS A 142 -9.91 -8.20 5.63
N THR A 143 -8.65 -8.50 5.31
CA THR A 143 -7.90 -9.39 6.20
C THR A 143 -7.49 -8.68 7.48
N PHE A 144 -7.25 -9.44 8.55
CA PHE A 144 -6.72 -8.91 9.81
C PHE A 144 -5.37 -9.55 10.15
N THR A 145 -4.57 -8.86 10.98
CA THR A 145 -3.27 -9.36 11.41
C THR A 145 -3.42 -10.68 12.17
N GLY A 146 -2.80 -11.74 11.68
CA GLY A 146 -2.88 -13.09 12.26
C GLY A 146 -3.98 -13.97 11.66
N GLU A 147 -4.77 -13.47 10.70
CA GLU A 147 -5.67 -14.30 9.93
C GLU A 147 -4.87 -15.36 9.15
N LEU A 148 -5.30 -16.61 9.25
CA LEU A 148 -4.67 -17.72 8.55
C LEU A 148 -5.14 -17.72 7.09
N LEU A 149 -4.22 -17.96 6.16
CA LEU A 149 -4.53 -18.06 4.73
C LEU A 149 -5.74 -18.97 4.42
N PRO A 150 -5.90 -20.18 5.02
CA PRO A 150 -7.07 -21.01 4.77
C PRO A 150 -8.40 -20.35 5.14
N MET A 151 -8.42 -19.53 6.21
CA MET A 151 -9.62 -18.81 6.63
C MET A 151 -9.97 -17.70 5.63
N THR A 152 -8.97 -16.96 5.16
CA THR A 152 -9.15 -15.95 4.11
C THR A 152 -9.72 -16.58 2.83
N ILE A 153 -9.13 -17.68 2.37
CA ILE A 153 -9.60 -18.39 1.17
C ILE A 153 -11.01 -18.96 1.37
N ALA A 154 -11.33 -19.49 2.55
CA ALA A 154 -12.67 -19.97 2.85
C ALA A 154 -13.73 -18.85 2.83
N ASN A 155 -13.40 -17.65 3.31
CA ASN A 155 -14.30 -16.50 3.26
C ASN A 155 -14.54 -16.01 1.83
N VAL A 156 -13.49 -15.98 1.00
CA VAL A 156 -13.61 -15.67 -0.43
C VAL A 156 -14.49 -16.73 -1.11
N GLU A 157 -14.22 -18.01 -0.86
CA GLU A 157 -15.02 -19.10 -1.45
C GLU A 157 -16.49 -19.07 -0.99
N LYS A 158 -16.75 -18.69 0.26
CA LYS A 158 -18.11 -18.48 0.76
C LYS A 158 -18.85 -17.37 0.00
N HIS A 159 -18.15 -16.29 -0.34
CA HIS A 159 -18.72 -15.24 -1.18
C HIS A 159 -19.03 -15.73 -2.59
N LEU A 160 -18.11 -16.44 -3.23
CA LEU A 160 -18.31 -16.96 -4.59
C LEU A 160 -19.46 -17.96 -4.71
N LYS A 161 -19.88 -18.57 -3.59
CA LYS A 161 -21.05 -19.48 -3.51
C LYS A 161 -22.35 -18.78 -3.08
N SER A 162 -22.31 -17.47 -2.84
CA SER A 162 -23.48 -16.74 -2.36
C SER A 162 -24.40 -16.36 -3.51
N ALA A 163 -25.72 -16.37 -3.26
CA ALA A 163 -26.72 -15.94 -4.24
C ALA A 163 -26.46 -14.49 -4.72
N ASP A 164 -26.00 -13.61 -3.82
CA ASP A 164 -25.62 -12.24 -4.15
C ASP A 164 -24.53 -12.16 -5.24
N HIS A 165 -23.64 -13.16 -5.31
CA HIS A 165 -22.59 -13.24 -6.33
C HIS A 165 -23.13 -13.74 -7.67
N ASP A 166 -24.02 -14.73 -7.65
CA ASP A 166 -24.68 -15.23 -8.85
C ASP A 166 -25.53 -14.13 -9.51
N ASP A 167 -26.32 -13.39 -8.71
CA ASP A 167 -27.12 -12.25 -9.18
C ASP A 167 -26.24 -11.14 -9.78
N ALA A 168 -25.06 -10.90 -9.18
CA ALA A 168 -24.11 -9.93 -9.69
C ALA A 168 -23.50 -10.36 -11.02
N LEU A 169 -23.15 -11.65 -11.19
CA LEU A 169 -22.66 -12.18 -12.45
C LEU A 169 -23.72 -12.08 -13.56
N ASP A 170 -24.97 -12.43 -13.26
CA ASP A 170 -26.09 -12.30 -14.20
C ASP A 170 -26.29 -10.86 -14.65
N THR A 171 -26.15 -9.90 -13.74
CA THR A 171 -26.24 -8.47 -14.05
C THR A 171 -25.10 -8.05 -14.99
N VAL A 172 -23.85 -8.40 -14.66
CA VAL A 172 -22.69 -8.10 -15.52
C VAL A 172 -22.83 -8.72 -16.91
N MET A 173 -23.37 -9.95 -17.01
CA MET A 173 -23.60 -10.60 -18.29
C MET A 173 -24.71 -9.92 -19.10
N LYS A 174 -25.80 -9.48 -18.46
CA LYS A 174 -26.88 -8.71 -19.11
C LYS A 174 -26.38 -7.37 -19.63
N ASP A 175 -25.59 -6.66 -18.84
CA ASP A 175 -25.00 -5.37 -19.23
C ASP A 175 -24.01 -5.55 -20.39
N ALA A 176 -23.20 -6.61 -20.37
CA ALA A 176 -22.29 -6.93 -21.47
C ALA A 176 -23.01 -7.35 -22.76
N ALA A 177 -24.19 -7.99 -22.64
CA ALA A 177 -25.01 -8.40 -23.77
C ALA A 177 -25.84 -7.25 -24.37
N ASN A 178 -25.95 -6.12 -23.66
CA ASN A 178 -26.71 -4.96 -24.10
C ASN A 178 -25.78 -3.73 -24.14
N PRO A 179 -24.86 -3.67 -25.12
CA PRO A 179 -24.00 -2.50 -25.33
C PRO A 179 -24.83 -1.37 -25.95
N ASN A 180 -25.85 -0.88 -25.25
CA ASN A 180 -26.50 0.35 -25.64
C ASN A 180 -25.53 1.48 -25.33
N THR A 181 -24.83 1.84 -26.39
CA THR A 181 -24.31 3.16 -26.72
C THR A 181 -25.06 4.24 -25.92
N GLU A 182 -24.38 4.85 -24.96
CA GLU A 182 -24.65 6.25 -24.68
C GLU A 182 -24.24 7.02 -25.94
N GLU A 183 -25.14 7.03 -26.93
CA GLU A 183 -25.16 8.07 -27.96
C GLU A 183 -25.44 9.37 -27.21
N VAL A 184 -24.36 10.06 -26.86
CA VAL A 184 -24.43 11.49 -26.60
C VAL A 184 -24.91 12.09 -27.93
N GLU A 185 -26.18 12.51 -27.96
CA GLU A 185 -26.72 13.42 -28.97
C GLU A 185 -25.88 14.71 -28.96
N HIS A 186 -24.75 14.69 -29.65
CA HIS A 186 -24.09 15.90 -30.09
C HIS A 186 -24.68 16.27 -31.43
N SER A 187 -25.63 17.21 -31.33
CA SER A 187 -26.07 18.11 -32.39
C SER A 187 -24.96 18.36 -33.40
N ALA A 188 -25.27 18.03 -34.65
CA ALA A 188 -24.46 18.32 -35.82
C ALA A 188 -24.12 19.81 -35.91
N ASP A 189 -22.86 20.10 -36.20
CA ASP A 189 -22.45 21.16 -37.14
C ASP A 189 -21.14 20.70 -37.82
N GLU A 190 -21.36 20.03 -38.95
CA GLU A 190 -20.69 20.19 -40.24
C GLU A 190 -19.34 20.97 -40.27
N VAL A 191 -18.22 20.24 -40.37
CA VAL A 191 -17.07 20.64 -41.21
C VAL A 191 -16.43 19.38 -41.78
N THR A 192 -16.53 19.23 -43.10
CA THR A 192 -15.82 18.26 -43.93
C THR A 192 -14.34 18.59 -44.02
N ASN A 193 -13.48 17.56 -43.93
CA ASN A 193 -12.24 17.53 -44.71
C ASN A 193 -11.79 16.09 -44.92
N GLU A 194 -11.54 15.81 -46.20
CA GLU A 194 -11.08 14.57 -46.80
C GLU A 194 -9.64 14.26 -46.39
N ILE A 195 -9.26 12.97 -46.38
CA ILE A 195 -8.14 12.37 -47.15
C ILE A 195 -7.65 11.02 -46.56
N GLU A 196 -7.75 10.00 -47.42
CA GLU A 196 -6.89 8.81 -47.65
C GLU A 196 -6.73 7.69 -46.59
N GLU A 197 -7.59 6.68 -46.75
CA GLU A 197 -7.30 5.28 -47.12
C GLU A 197 -5.85 4.74 -46.98
N SER A 198 -5.68 3.73 -46.11
CA SER A 198 -4.64 2.69 -46.22
C SER A 198 -5.13 1.42 -45.52
N THR A 199 -5.26 0.35 -46.31
CA THR A 199 -5.91 -0.91 -45.97
C THR A 199 -4.94 -2.00 -45.47
N ILE A 200 -5.45 -2.82 -44.54
CA ILE A 200 -5.24 -4.26 -44.32
C ILE A 200 -3.92 -4.73 -43.65
N SER A 201 -4.06 -5.31 -42.45
CA SER A 201 -3.93 -6.78 -42.21
C SER A 201 -4.08 -7.15 -40.72
N GLU A 202 -5.10 -7.95 -40.37
CA GLU A 202 -5.09 -8.82 -39.18
C GLU A 202 -4.20 -10.06 -39.43
N PRO A 203 -3.76 -10.83 -38.40
CA PRO A 203 -4.62 -11.91 -37.90
C PRO A 203 -4.54 -12.21 -36.37
N LYS A 204 -5.72 -12.54 -35.83
CA LYS A 204 -6.10 -13.65 -34.91
C LYS A 204 -5.24 -14.00 -33.66
N THR A 205 -5.86 -13.68 -32.51
CA THR A 205 -6.19 -14.54 -31.35
C THR A 205 -5.31 -15.75 -31.00
N GLU A 206 -4.77 -15.77 -29.77
CA GLU A 206 -5.18 -16.66 -28.64
C GLU A 206 -4.10 -16.64 -27.55
N GLY A 207 -4.51 -16.42 -26.30
CA GLY A 207 -3.61 -16.40 -25.14
C GLY A 207 -4.14 -15.52 -24.02
N SER A 208 -5.21 -15.97 -23.37
CA SER A 208 -5.75 -15.40 -22.14
C SER A 208 -4.71 -15.51 -21.02
N GLY A 209 -3.80 -14.54 -20.96
CA GLY A 209 -2.86 -14.36 -19.86
C GLY A 209 -3.47 -13.39 -18.85
N CYS A 210 -4.26 -13.89 -17.90
CA CYS A 210 -4.66 -13.09 -16.75
C CYS A 210 -3.50 -13.03 -15.75
N VAL A 211 -2.47 -12.25 -16.08
CA VAL A 211 -1.48 -11.77 -15.11
C VAL A 211 -1.19 -10.31 -15.44
N ASN A 212 -1.78 -9.41 -14.65
CA ASN A 212 -1.42 -8.00 -14.72
C ASN A 212 0.06 -7.83 -14.32
N LYS A 213 0.89 -7.49 -15.30
CA LYS A 213 2.32 -7.13 -15.18
C LYS A 213 2.62 -5.92 -14.26
N VAL A 214 1.61 -5.37 -13.60
CA VAL A 214 1.74 -4.21 -12.69
C VAL A 214 2.37 -4.62 -11.35
N PHE A 215 2.29 -5.89 -10.94
CA PHE A 215 2.84 -6.34 -9.66
C PHE A 215 4.35 -6.70 -9.73
N GLU A 216 4.83 -7.21 -10.86
CA GLU A 216 6.25 -7.57 -11.03
C GLU A 216 7.19 -6.35 -11.06
N ALA A 217 6.69 -5.19 -11.48
CA ALA A 217 7.48 -3.96 -11.51
C ALA A 217 7.82 -3.42 -10.10
N ASN A 218 7.04 -3.78 -9.08
CA ASN A 218 7.19 -3.22 -7.73
C ASN A 218 7.99 -4.13 -6.78
N ILE A 219 7.98 -5.45 -6.99
CA ILE A 219 8.78 -6.40 -6.18
C ILE A 219 10.27 -6.35 -6.55
N ASN A 220 10.60 -6.10 -7.82
CA ASN A 220 11.98 -6.12 -8.32
C ASN A 220 12.81 -4.86 -8.01
N ARG A 221 12.27 -3.88 -7.26
CA ARG A 221 12.99 -2.67 -6.83
C ARG A 221 13.50 -2.70 -5.39
N LEU A 222 13.35 -3.82 -4.68
CA LEU A 222 13.98 -3.99 -3.38
C LEU A 222 15.44 -4.42 -3.59
N PRO A 223 16.43 -3.75 -2.96
CA PRO A 223 17.81 -4.23 -3.01
C PRO A 223 17.85 -5.64 -2.42
N MET A 224 18.26 -6.62 -3.22
CA MET A 224 18.58 -7.96 -2.73
C MET A 224 19.71 -7.85 -1.71
N VAL A 225 19.36 -7.81 -0.43
CA VAL A 225 20.33 -7.93 0.64
C VAL A 225 20.76 -9.40 0.68
N SER A 226 21.95 -9.68 0.15
CA SER A 226 22.60 -10.97 0.28
C SER A 226 22.82 -11.29 1.76
N VAL A 227 22.02 -12.20 2.31
CA VAL A 227 22.17 -12.66 3.70
C VAL A 227 23.38 -13.59 3.76
N THR A 228 24.56 -13.07 4.11
CA THR A 228 25.68 -13.89 4.54
C THR A 228 25.35 -14.49 5.91
N ARG A 229 25.24 -15.82 5.93
CA ARG A 229 24.88 -16.64 7.08
C ARG A 229 26.00 -16.63 8.14
N THR A 230 25.94 -15.70 9.11
CA THR A 230 26.81 -15.76 10.29
C THR A 230 26.29 -16.79 11.29
N LYS A 231 27.12 -17.81 11.52
CA LYS A 231 26.87 -18.94 12.43
C LYS A 231 27.18 -18.49 13.86
N TRP A 232 26.15 -18.22 14.66
CA TRP A 232 26.31 -17.88 16.09
C TRP A 232 26.14 -19.15 16.95
N MET A 233 27.21 -19.51 17.67
CA MET A 233 27.20 -20.53 18.71
C MET A 233 26.53 -19.95 19.97
N TRP A 234 25.49 -20.63 20.47
CA TRP A 234 24.92 -20.38 21.80
C TRP A 234 25.70 -21.16 22.84
N THR A 235 26.33 -20.48 23.81
CA THR A 235 26.77 -21.09 25.07
C THR A 235 25.75 -20.76 26.16
N ASN A 236 25.01 -21.77 26.59
CA ASN A 236 24.11 -21.72 27.75
C ASN A 236 24.91 -21.56 29.05
N ARG A 237 24.55 -20.58 29.89
CA ARG A 237 24.96 -20.54 31.30
C ARG A 237 23.73 -20.31 32.17
N HIS A 238 23.23 -21.38 32.77
CA HIS A 238 22.25 -21.34 33.85
C HIS A 238 22.90 -20.76 35.10
N GLN A 239 22.22 -19.84 35.78
CA GLN A 239 22.58 -19.40 37.13
C GLN A 239 21.35 -19.56 38.03
N THR A 240 21.49 -20.46 39.00
CA THR A 240 20.50 -20.87 40.00
C THR A 240 20.43 -19.82 41.12
N PHE A 241 19.23 -19.38 41.48
CA PHE A 241 18.98 -18.57 42.68
C PHE A 241 18.79 -19.48 43.90
N LEU A 242 19.52 -19.19 44.98
CA LEU A 242 19.32 -19.73 46.32
C LEU A 242 18.49 -18.70 47.13
N LEU A 243 17.39 -19.17 47.70
CA LEU A 243 16.55 -18.46 48.67
C LEU A 243 17.19 -18.54 50.06
N ILE A 244 17.13 -17.43 50.80
CA ILE A 244 17.22 -17.38 52.27
C ILE A 244 15.81 -17.15 52.77
#